data_AF-A0ABD3V1P5-F1
#
_entry.id   AF-A0ABD3V1P5-F1
#
_cell.length_a   1.000
_cell.length_b   1.000
_cell.length_c   1.000
_cell.angle_alpha   90.00
_cell.angle_beta   90.00
_cell.angle_gamma   90.00
#
_symmetry.space_group_name_H-M   'P 1'
#
loop_
_entity.id
_entity.type
_entity.pdbx_description
1 polymer ?
#
loop_
_entity_poly.entity_id
_entity_poly.type
_entity_poly.pdbx_seq_one_letter_code
_entity_poly.pdbx_strand_id
1 'polypeptide(L)' 'AEYAFQERKKVVALLMEQDYKPNGWLAILVGNGLSYDFSGKYRFEAKCEELLKRIDVLYGVDMSGTND' A
#
# COMPACT_ATOMS: atom_id res chain seq x y z
N ALA A 1 7.46 -14.41 4.95
CA ALA A 1 6.67 -13.18 5.12
C ALA A 1 5.65 -13.26 6.26
N GLU A 2 5.61 -14.38 7.00
CA GLU A 2 5.18 -14.40 8.41
C GLU A 2 5.76 -13.25 9.24
N TYR A 3 7.03 -12.88 9.02
CA TYR A 3 7.76 -11.94 9.87
C TYR A 3 7.13 -10.53 9.92
N ALA A 4 6.56 -10.05 8.81
CA ALA A 4 5.88 -8.74 8.79
C ALA A 4 4.48 -8.78 9.43
N PHE A 5 3.82 -9.94 9.37
CA PHE A 5 2.49 -10.15 9.94
C PHE A 5 2.54 -10.28 11.48
N GLN A 6 3.58 -10.92 12.02
CA GLN A 6 3.77 -11.08 13.46
C GLN A 6 4.11 -9.76 14.17
N GLU A 7 4.73 -8.81 13.47
CA GLU A 7 5.25 -7.56 14.04
C GLU A 7 4.21 -6.43 14.20
N ARG A 8 2.93 -6.65 13.85
CA ARG A 8 1.86 -5.61 13.82
C ARG A 8 2.29 -4.30 13.14
N LYS A 9 3.24 -4.36 12.21
CA LYS A 9 3.67 -3.18 11.47
C LYS A 9 2.52 -2.73 10.58
N LYS A 10 2.45 -1.43 10.34
CA LYS A 10 1.51 -0.85 9.38
C LYS A 10 1.91 -1.35 7.99
N VAL A 11 1.19 -2.34 7.46
CA VAL A 11 1.44 -2.92 6.13
C VAL A 11 0.58 -2.19 5.12
N VAL A 12 1.21 -1.69 4.06
CA VAL A 12 0.53 -1.14 2.88
C VAL A 12 0.77 -2.12 1.73
N ALA A 13 -0.31 -2.72 1.22
CA ALA A 13 -0.21 -3.68 0.12
C ALA A 13 -0.21 -2.95 -1.22
N LEU A 14 0.69 -3.32 -2.12
CA LEU A 14 0.77 -2.81 -3.48
C LEU A 14 0.52 -3.96 -4.46
N LEU A 15 -0.43 -3.79 -5.37
CA LEU A 15 -0.72 -4.74 -6.44
C LEU A 15 0.03 -4.29 -7.69
N MET A 16 1.11 -4.97 -8.02
CA MET A 16 1.97 -4.60 -9.17
C MET A 16 1.58 -5.31 -10.47
N GLU A 17 0.77 -6.37 -10.40
CA GLU A 17 0.37 -7.17 -11.56
C GLU A 17 -1.15 -7.33 -11.57
N GLN A 18 -1.74 -7.21 -12.75
CA GLN A 18 -3.18 -7.37 -12.93
C GLN A 18 -3.55 -8.84 -12.77
N ASP A 19 -4.66 -9.11 -12.08
CA ASP A 19 -5.17 -10.47 -11.81
C ASP A 19 -4.24 -11.38 -10.99
N TYR A 20 -3.28 -10.79 -10.27
CA TYR A 20 -2.45 -11.52 -9.32
C TYR A 20 -3.36 -12.25 -8.31
N LYS A 21 -3.24 -13.58 -8.26
CA LYS A 21 -3.96 -14.43 -7.31
C LYS A 21 -3.09 -14.64 -6.08
N PRO A 22 -3.33 -13.89 -4.99
CA PRO A 22 -2.58 -14.10 -3.76
C PRO A 22 -2.91 -15.49 -3.20
N ASN A 23 -1.89 -16.19 -2.69
CA ASN A 23 -2.04 -17.51 -2.07
C ASN A 23 -1.64 -17.47 -0.58
N GLY A 24 -2.24 -18.35 0.23
CA GLY A 24 -1.93 -18.47 1.66
C GLY A 24 -2.08 -17.17 2.45
N TRP A 25 -1.06 -16.81 3.23
CA TRP A 25 -1.05 -15.62 4.10
C TRP A 25 -1.13 -14.29 3.32
N LEU A 26 -0.70 -14.26 2.05
CA LEU A 26 -0.79 -13.07 1.21
C LEU A 26 -2.25 -12.80 0.80
N ALA A 27 -3.08 -13.85 0.68
CA ALA A 27 -4.51 -13.70 0.41
C ALA A 27 -5.25 -13.03 1.56
N ILE A 28 -4.78 -13.26 2.80
CA ILE A 28 -5.33 -12.60 4.00
C ILE A 28 -4.97 -11.11 3.99
N LEU A 29 -3.78 -10.74 3.52
CA LEU A 29 -3.37 -9.34 3.40
C LEU A 29 -4.11 -8.59 2.28
N VAL A 30 -4.25 -9.22 1.11
CA VAL A 30 -4.94 -8.63 -0.05
C VAL A 30 -6.46 -8.60 0.16
N GLY A 31 -7.03 -9.65 0.77
CA GLY A 31 -8.47 -9.79 1.02
C GLY A 31 -9.07 -8.76 1.99
N ASN A 32 -8.24 -8.10 2.79
CA ASN A 32 -8.66 -7.00 3.68
C ASN A 32 -8.93 -5.68 2.93
N GLY A 33 -8.82 -5.64 1.60
CA GLY A 33 -9.23 -4.49 0.78
C GLY A 33 -8.27 -3.29 0.82
N LEU A 34 -7.03 -3.48 1.30
CA LEU A 34 -6.03 -2.42 1.49
C LEU A 34 -4.91 -2.43 0.44
N SER A 35 -5.18 -2.94 -0.76
CA SER A 35 -4.21 -2.98 -1.86
C SER A 35 -4.35 -1.76 -2.78
N TYR A 36 -3.26 -1.04 -3.01
CA TYR A 36 -3.16 0.00 -4.03
C TYR A 36 -2.78 -0.61 -5.37
N ASP A 37 -3.59 -0.37 -6.40
CA ASP A 37 -3.40 -0.94 -7.74
C ASP A 37 -2.37 -0.12 -8.54
N PHE A 38 -1.20 -0.72 -8.72
CA PHE A 38 -0.07 -0.25 -9.54
C PHE A 38 0.15 -1.13 -10.77
N SER A 39 -0.81 -1.99 -11.14
CA SER A 39 -0.71 -2.91 -12.29
C SER A 39 -0.64 -2.25 -13.68
N GLY A 40 -0.63 -0.91 -13.73
CA GLY A 40 -0.68 -0.13 -14.97
C GLY A 40 -2.11 0.19 -15.43
N LYS A 41 -3.14 -0.26 -14.72
CA LYS A 41 -4.55 0.10 -14.98
C LYS A 41 -4.83 1.60 -14.82
N TYR A 42 -4.10 2.26 -13.92
CA TYR A 42 -4.20 3.69 -13.63
C TYR A 42 -2.85 4.37 -13.85
N ARG A 43 -2.86 5.70 -14.05
CA ARG A 43 -1.62 6.48 -14.10
C ARG A 43 -0.84 6.33 -12.80
N PHE A 44 0.44 6.05 -12.94
CA PHE A 44 1.35 5.83 -11.82
C PHE A 44 1.35 7.01 -10.86
N GLU A 45 1.38 8.24 -11.38
CA GLU A 45 1.43 9.47 -10.59
C GLU A 45 0.20 9.62 -9.68
N ALA A 46 -0.99 9.36 -10.21
CA ALA A 46 -2.23 9.43 -9.45
C ALA A 46 -2.26 8.40 -8.30
N LYS A 47 -1.73 7.19 -8.55
CA LYS A 47 -1.65 6.14 -7.53
C LYS A 47 -0.56 6.41 -6.50
N CYS A 48 0.55 7.03 -6.89
CA CYS A 48 1.56 7.53 -5.98
C CYS A 48 1.01 8.60 -5.04
N GLU A 49 0.22 9.56 -5.52
CA GLU A 49 -0.43 10.56 -4.65
C GLU A 49 -1.37 9.93 -3.63
N GLU A 50 -2.18 8.95 -4.04
CA GLU A 50 -3.05 8.20 -3.13
C GLU A 50 -2.25 7.44 -2.05
N LEU A 51 -1.14 6.83 -2.46
CA LEU A 51 -0.24 6.10 -1.56
C LEU A 51 0.42 7.04 -0.55
N LEU A 52 0.93 8.20 -1.00
CA LEU A 52 1.57 9.20 -0.14
C LEU A 52 0.59 9.73 0.92
N LYS A 53 -0.62 10.12 0.51
CA LYS A 53 -1.68 10.53 1.46
C LYS A 53 -1.96 9.46 2.51
N ARG A 54 -1.93 8.18 2.11
CA ARG A 54 -2.15 7.08 3.06
C ARG A 54 -1.00 6.94 4.04
N ILE A 55 0.24 7.07 3.58
CA ILE A 55 1.43 7.02 4.42
C ILE A 55 1.40 8.17 5.44
N ASP A 56 1.02 9.39 5.01
CA ASP A 56 0.86 10.55 5.90
C ASP A 56 -0.16 10.27 7.01
N VAL A 57 -1.35 9.76 6.64
CA VAL A 57 -2.37 9.35 7.62
C VAL A 57 -1.89 8.23 8.55
N LEU A 58 -1.10 7.29 8.03
CA LEU A 58 -0.58 6.18 8.81
C LEU A 58 0.48 6.63 9.81
N TYR A 59 1.38 7.54 9.47
CA TYR A 59 2.46 7.95 10.34
C TYR A 59 2.21 9.28 11.07
N GLY A 60 1.12 9.98 10.76
CA GLY A 60 0.81 11.29 11.32
C GLY A 60 1.87 12.34 10.96
N VAL A 61 2.59 12.13 9.87
CA VAL A 61 3.61 13.07 9.39
C VAL A 61 2.89 14.07 8.50
N ASP A 62 2.79 15.31 8.97
CA ASP A 62 2.35 16.43 8.15
C ASP A 62 3.52 16.84 7.23
N MET A 63 3.50 16.34 6.00
CA MET A 63 4.51 16.66 4.98
C MET A 63 4.26 18.00 4.28
N SER A 64 3.37 18.87 4.81
CA SER A 64 3.15 20.22 4.27
C SER A 64 4.34 21.18 4.48
N GLY A 65 5.37 20.78 5.22
CA GLY A 65 6.48 21.63 5.65
C GLY A 65 7.82 21.43 4.92
N THR A 66 7.87 21.01 3.66
CA THR A 66 9.16 20.95 2.92
C THR A 66 9.05 21.61 1.55
N ASN A 67 9.02 22.93 1.58
CA ASN A 67 9.50 23.80 0.51
C ASN A 67 10.07 25.06 1.18
N ASP A 68 11.29 24.95 1.69
CA ASP A 68 12.23 26.06 1.89
C ASP A 68 13.40 25.84 0.91
#